data_AF-A0A7C3APT9-F1
#
_entry.id   AF-A0A7C3APT9-F1
#
_cell.length_a   1.000
_cell.length_b   1.000
_cell.length_c   1.000
_cell.angle_alpha   90.00
_cell.angle_beta   90.00
_cell.angle_gamma   90.00
#
_symmetry.space_group_name_H-M   'P 1'
#
loop_
_entity.id
_entity.type
_entity.pdbx_description
1 polymer ?
#
loop_
_entity_poly.entity_id
_entity_poly.type
_entity_poly.pdbx_seq_one_letter_code
_entity_poly.pdbx_strand_id
1 'polypeptide(L)'
;MSKTLRWWEWGACIGIIVCLSLLIVLPMLKRARTQSGMRSCQSNLKQLALAFKMYANESPGERWPPRSPIPGNWGVDVHKMYPEYVYDLNLFICPSSPRATVDTFTLRRNREHPGEQIGQMHPDCVSSEFYIYLGHAVNHDEVALALYQASREVPPEALGDLEIQVEIPGFDLMRAGASGTPVMWERIPERDKDFPHGSRGINVLHMDGSAIFVEYDPYNAATNFPATYISAQTFCRDAPRLSGDCY
;
A
#
# COMPACT_ATOMS: atom_id res chain seq x y z
N MET A 1 60.51 -24.64 -14.62
CA MET A 1 60.49 -24.26 -13.19
C MET A 1 59.09 -23.76 -12.85
N SER A 2 58.24 -24.60 -12.26
CA SER A 2 56.98 -24.14 -11.66
C SER A 2 57.32 -23.46 -10.33
N LYS A 3 57.07 -22.15 -10.24
CA LYS A 3 57.17 -21.46 -8.95
C LYS A 3 55.98 -21.94 -8.09
N THR A 4 56.25 -22.67 -7.02
CA THR A 4 55.24 -23.06 -6.03
C THR A 4 54.98 -21.88 -5.10
N LEU A 5 53.71 -21.53 -4.91
CA LEU A 5 53.30 -20.46 -4.01
C LEU A 5 53.65 -20.83 -2.56
N ARG A 6 54.26 -19.89 -1.82
CA ARG A 6 54.56 -20.04 -0.40
C ARG A 6 53.26 -19.92 0.42
N TRP A 7 53.22 -20.53 1.60
CA TRP A 7 52.01 -20.59 2.44
C TRP A 7 51.43 -19.22 2.85
N TRP A 8 52.26 -18.19 3.04
CA TRP A 8 51.80 -16.83 3.35
C TRP A 8 51.25 -16.10 2.12
N GLU A 9 51.70 -16.45 0.91
CA GLU A 9 51.12 -15.94 -0.35
C GLU A 9 49.70 -16.49 -0.52
N TRP A 10 49.47 -17.76 -0.16
CA TRP A 10 48.12 -18.34 -0.07
C TRP A 10 47.24 -17.62 0.97
N GLY A 11 47.78 -17.37 2.16
CA GLY A 11 47.08 -16.62 3.21
C GLY A 11 46.68 -15.21 2.75
N ALA A 12 47.57 -14.50 2.06
CA ALA A 12 47.30 -13.18 1.50
C ALA A 12 46.18 -13.22 0.44
N CYS A 13 46.22 -14.18 -0.50
CA CYS A 13 45.18 -14.34 -1.52
C CYS A 13 43.80 -14.62 -0.90
N ILE A 14 43.71 -15.53 0.08
CA ILE A 14 42.46 -15.83 0.78
C ILE A 14 41.95 -14.60 1.52
N GLY A 15 42.82 -13.89 2.24
CA GLY A 15 42.45 -12.66 2.94
C GLY A 15 41.88 -11.59 2.01
N ILE A 16 42.49 -11.41 0.83
CA ILE A 16 41.99 -10.48 -0.19
C ILE A 16 40.63 -10.92 -0.71
N ILE A 17 40.45 -12.19 -1.07
CA ILE A 17 39.17 -12.72 -1.58
C ILE A 17 38.05 -12.53 -0.55
N VAL A 18 38.30 -12.88 0.72
CA VAL A 18 37.31 -12.73 1.79
C VAL A 18 36.98 -11.25 2.01
N CYS A 19 37.99 -10.37 2.07
CA CYS A 19 37.78 -8.93 2.23
C CYS A 19 36.96 -8.34 1.08
N LEU A 20 37.32 -8.62 -0.17
CA LEU A 20 36.58 -8.17 -1.35
C LEU A 20 35.15 -8.70 -1.36
N SER A 21 34.95 -9.97 -0.99
CA SER A 21 33.63 -10.59 -0.91
C SER A 21 32.76 -9.88 0.13
N LEU A 22 33.29 -9.60 1.32
CA LEU A 22 32.54 -8.91 2.37
C LEU A 22 32.24 -7.45 1.98
N LEU A 23 33.18 -6.75 1.36
CA LEU A 23 33.02 -5.34 0.97
C LEU A 23 32.04 -5.16 -0.20
N ILE A 24 31.96 -6.10 -1.14
CA ILE A 24 31.11 -5.98 -2.32
C ILE A 24 29.78 -6.71 -2.14
N VAL A 25 29.80 -7.96 -1.68
CA VAL A 25 28.62 -8.84 -1.67
C VAL A 25 27.64 -8.45 -0.58
N LEU A 26 28.10 -8.11 0.63
CA LEU A 26 27.19 -7.74 1.72
C LEU A 26 26.32 -6.51 1.42
N PRO A 27 26.85 -5.36 0.92
CA PRO A 27 25.99 -4.22 0.60
C PRO A 27 25.06 -4.52 -0.58
N MET A 28 25.50 -5.31 -1.57
CA MET A 28 24.64 -5.78 -2.67
C MET A 28 23.46 -6.61 -2.15
N LEU A 29 23.72 -7.58 -1.27
CA LEU A 29 22.69 -8.45 -0.71
C LEU A 29 21.66 -7.68 0.12
N LYS A 30 22.08 -6.68 0.90
CA LYS A 30 21.16 -5.80 1.63
C LYS A 30 20.23 -5.04 0.67
N ARG A 31 20.79 -4.41 -0.37
CA ARG A 31 20.00 -3.72 -1.40
C ARG A 31 19.04 -4.66 -2.13
N ALA A 32 19.49 -5.87 -2.46
CA ALA A 32 18.67 -6.87 -3.14
C ALA A 32 17.47 -7.32 -2.29
N ARG A 33 17.64 -7.51 -0.98
CA ARG A 33 16.54 -7.85 -0.07
C ARG A 33 15.51 -6.73 0.03
N THR A 34 15.94 -5.48 0.21
CA THR A 34 15.06 -4.30 0.19
C THR A 34 14.27 -4.21 -1.11
N GLN A 35 14.94 -4.36 -2.27
CA GLN A 35 14.27 -4.37 -3.58
C GLN A 35 13.27 -5.51 -3.74
N SER A 36 13.59 -6.71 -3.24
CA SER A 36 12.67 -7.84 -3.26
C SER A 36 11.41 -7.54 -2.44
N GLY A 37 11.56 -6.97 -1.25
CA GLY A 37 10.41 -6.59 -0.41
C GLY A 37 9.48 -5.57 -1.08
N MET A 38 10.07 -4.52 -1.67
CA MET A 38 9.31 -3.53 -2.46
C MET A 38 8.57 -4.18 -3.63
N ARG A 39 9.24 -5.07 -4.38
CA ARG A 39 8.65 -5.75 -5.54
C ARG A 39 7.48 -6.65 -5.16
N SER A 40 7.52 -7.29 -3.99
CA SER A 40 6.40 -8.13 -3.51
C SER A 40 5.14 -7.29 -3.28
N CYS A 41 5.24 -6.13 -2.62
CA CYS A 41 4.07 -5.28 -2.41
C CYS A 41 3.59 -4.61 -3.72
N GLN A 42 4.50 -4.26 -4.64
CA GLN A 42 4.12 -3.85 -6.01
C GLN A 42 3.39 -4.95 -6.79
N SER A 43 3.75 -6.22 -6.58
CA SER A 43 3.07 -7.36 -7.20
C SER A 43 1.63 -7.47 -6.72
N ASN A 44 1.39 -7.29 -5.42
CA ASN A 44 0.03 -7.26 -4.86
C ASN A 44 -0.78 -6.09 -5.44
N LEU A 45 -0.22 -4.88 -5.48
CA LEU A 45 -0.88 -3.72 -6.09
C LEU A 45 -1.24 -3.96 -7.56
N LYS A 46 -0.37 -4.59 -8.35
CA LYS A 46 -0.66 -4.91 -9.76
C LYS A 46 -1.76 -5.97 -9.92
N GLN A 47 -1.82 -6.95 -9.03
CA GLN A 47 -2.91 -7.93 -9.00
C GLN A 47 -4.24 -7.26 -8.64
N LEU A 48 -4.24 -6.37 -7.63
CA LEU A 48 -5.40 -5.55 -7.28
C LEU A 48 -5.81 -4.64 -8.45
N ALA A 49 -4.86 -4.07 -9.19
CA ALA A 49 -5.16 -3.25 -10.37
C ALA A 49 -5.91 -4.03 -11.45
N LEU A 50 -5.54 -5.30 -11.67
CA LEU A 50 -6.27 -6.18 -12.59
C LEU A 50 -7.70 -6.43 -12.09
N ALA A 51 -7.86 -6.75 -10.81
CA ALA A 51 -9.18 -6.95 -10.20
C ALA A 51 -10.05 -5.68 -10.28
N PHE A 52 -9.46 -4.50 -10.04
CA PHE A 52 -10.16 -3.22 -10.14
C PHE A 52 -10.62 -2.93 -11.57
N LYS A 53 -9.79 -3.26 -12.57
CA LYS A 53 -10.17 -3.14 -13.99
C LYS A 53 -11.27 -4.12 -14.37
N MET A 54 -11.23 -5.37 -13.88
CA MET A 54 -12.31 -6.33 -14.10
C MET A 54 -13.64 -5.83 -13.53
N TYR A 55 -13.62 -5.33 -12.28
CA TYR A 55 -14.79 -4.71 -11.65
C TYR A 55 -15.31 -3.53 -12.47
N ALA A 56 -14.43 -2.59 -12.84
CA ALA A 56 -14.83 -1.40 -13.58
C ALA A 56 -15.48 -1.73 -14.92
N ASN A 57 -14.96 -2.72 -15.66
CA ASN A 57 -15.51 -3.14 -16.95
C ASN A 57 -16.93 -3.72 -16.85
N GLU A 58 -17.33 -4.22 -15.69
CA GLU A 58 -18.65 -4.81 -15.44
C GLU A 58 -19.59 -3.86 -14.67
N SER A 59 -19.03 -2.79 -14.11
CA SER A 59 -19.75 -1.80 -13.32
C SER A 59 -20.46 -0.77 -14.21
N PRO A 60 -21.73 -0.41 -13.92
CA PRO A 60 -22.42 0.65 -14.64
C PRO A 60 -21.66 1.97 -14.64
N GLY A 61 -21.38 2.50 -15.83
CA GLY A 61 -20.62 3.74 -15.99
C GLY A 61 -19.12 3.61 -15.75
N GLU A 62 -18.57 2.39 -15.86
CA GLU A 62 -17.13 2.10 -15.73
C GLU A 62 -16.53 2.55 -14.40
N ARG A 63 -17.35 2.50 -13.33
CA ARG A 63 -16.97 2.97 -12.00
C ARG A 63 -15.97 2.02 -11.36
N TRP A 64 -14.93 2.58 -10.77
CA TRP A 64 -13.97 1.84 -9.96
C TRP A 64 -14.64 1.26 -8.70
N PRO A 65 -14.04 0.25 -8.07
CA PRO A 65 -14.56 -0.33 -6.83
C PRO A 65 -14.87 0.74 -5.78
N PRO A 66 -16.01 0.64 -5.07
CA PRO A 66 -16.34 1.60 -4.03
C PRO A 66 -15.36 1.49 -2.85
N ARG A 67 -15.24 2.58 -2.07
CA ARG A 67 -14.51 2.58 -0.81
C ARG A 67 -15.29 1.81 0.25
N SER A 68 -14.60 1.20 1.21
CA SER A 68 -15.19 0.47 2.34
C SER A 68 -16.22 1.33 3.09
N PRO A 69 -17.40 0.78 3.41
CA PRO A 69 -18.40 1.48 4.20
C PRO A 69 -18.02 1.56 5.69
N ILE A 70 -17.00 0.82 6.14
CA ILE A 70 -16.57 0.79 7.54
C ILE A 70 -15.94 2.14 7.93
N PRO A 71 -16.44 2.83 8.99
CA PRO A 71 -15.90 4.11 9.42
C PRO A 71 -14.39 4.04 9.74
N GLY A 72 -13.63 4.98 9.16
CA GLY A 72 -12.17 5.03 9.28
C GLY A 72 -11.42 4.00 8.44
N ASN A 73 -12.13 3.18 7.65
CA ASN A 73 -11.49 2.23 6.75
C ASN A 73 -11.27 2.85 5.36
N TRP A 74 -10.06 3.34 5.14
CA TRP A 74 -9.62 3.88 3.85
C TRP A 74 -9.16 2.76 2.91
N GLY A 75 -9.99 1.74 2.73
CA GLY A 75 -9.75 0.59 1.86
C GLY A 75 -10.83 0.46 0.80
N VAL A 76 -10.68 -0.50 -0.11
CA VAL A 76 -11.77 -0.90 -1.01
C VAL A 76 -12.89 -1.56 -0.21
N ASP A 77 -14.13 -1.48 -0.68
CA ASP A 77 -15.21 -2.31 -0.16
C ASP A 77 -14.97 -3.76 -0.58
N VAL A 78 -14.45 -4.54 0.35
CA VAL A 78 -14.06 -5.93 0.11
C VAL A 78 -15.28 -6.81 -0.16
N HIS A 79 -16.48 -6.46 0.35
CA HIS A 79 -17.72 -7.20 0.05
C HIS A 79 -18.18 -7.04 -1.40
N LYS A 80 -17.69 -6.03 -2.12
CA LYS A 80 -17.95 -5.85 -3.56
C LYS A 80 -16.89 -6.49 -4.44
N MET A 81 -15.77 -6.89 -3.85
CA MET A 81 -14.61 -7.41 -4.56
C MET A 81 -14.42 -8.91 -4.32
N TYR A 82 -14.73 -9.39 -3.11
CA TYR A 82 -14.56 -10.76 -2.69
C TYR A 82 -15.91 -11.50 -2.73
N PRO A 83 -15.96 -12.75 -3.24
CA PRO A 83 -14.84 -13.51 -3.83
C PRO A 83 -14.65 -13.31 -5.35
N GLU A 84 -15.52 -12.55 -6.02
CA GLU A 84 -15.65 -12.55 -7.49
C GLU A 84 -14.41 -12.03 -8.23
N TYR A 85 -13.81 -10.94 -7.74
CA TYR A 85 -12.66 -10.29 -8.36
C TYR A 85 -11.37 -10.50 -7.57
N VAL A 86 -11.48 -10.66 -6.25
CA VAL A 86 -10.36 -10.92 -5.34
C VAL A 86 -10.74 -12.10 -4.46
N TYR A 87 -10.14 -13.26 -4.72
CA TYR A 87 -10.33 -14.46 -3.89
C TYR A 87 -9.33 -14.54 -2.72
N ASP A 88 -8.09 -14.10 -2.92
CA ASP A 88 -7.07 -14.13 -1.88
C ASP A 88 -6.97 -12.78 -1.15
N LEU A 89 -7.50 -12.74 0.08
CA LEU A 89 -7.47 -11.54 0.92
C LEU A 89 -6.04 -11.16 1.37
N ASN A 90 -5.05 -12.05 1.22
CA ASN A 90 -3.64 -11.71 1.46
C ASN A 90 -3.12 -10.65 0.48
N LEU A 91 -3.79 -10.42 -0.65
CA LEU A 91 -3.44 -9.32 -1.55
C LEU A 91 -3.55 -7.95 -0.88
N PHE A 92 -4.40 -7.81 0.15
CA PHE A 92 -4.53 -6.59 0.94
C PHE A 92 -3.46 -6.43 2.03
N ILE A 93 -2.54 -7.40 2.17
CA ILE A 93 -1.43 -7.35 3.12
C ILE A 93 -0.16 -7.01 2.35
N CYS A 94 0.66 -6.08 2.88
CA CYS A 94 2.02 -5.91 2.37
C CYS A 94 2.93 -6.93 3.09
N PRO A 95 3.47 -7.94 2.38
CA PRO A 95 4.27 -9.01 2.99
C PRO A 95 5.57 -8.54 3.65
N SER A 96 6.02 -7.32 3.33
CA SER A 96 7.21 -6.73 3.95
C SER A 96 6.90 -5.94 5.22
N SER A 97 5.62 -5.70 5.53
CA SER A 97 5.25 -4.87 6.67
C SER A 97 5.54 -5.59 7.98
N PRO A 98 6.20 -4.94 8.96
CA PRO A 98 6.42 -5.53 10.28
C PRO A 98 5.12 -5.72 11.07
N ARG A 99 3.99 -5.18 10.57
CA ARG A 99 2.66 -5.34 11.17
C ARG A 99 1.89 -6.52 10.60
N ALA A 100 2.39 -7.17 9.54
CA ALA A 100 1.80 -8.39 9.02
C ALA A 100 2.08 -9.55 9.98
N THR A 101 1.03 -10.23 10.43
CA THR A 101 1.09 -11.39 11.33
C THR A 101 0.27 -12.52 10.75
N VAL A 102 0.40 -13.73 11.31
CA VAL A 102 -0.37 -14.92 10.88
C VAL A 102 -1.88 -14.75 11.02
N ASP A 103 -2.31 -13.79 11.84
CA ASP A 103 -3.70 -13.53 12.13
C ASP A 103 -4.21 -12.21 11.54
N THR A 104 -3.44 -11.61 10.64
CA THR A 104 -3.86 -10.38 9.99
C THR A 104 -5.13 -10.64 9.18
N PHE A 105 -6.16 -9.84 9.46
CA PHE A 105 -7.50 -9.93 8.85
C PHE A 105 -8.25 -11.24 9.13
N THR A 106 -7.89 -11.97 10.19
CA THR A 106 -8.62 -13.18 10.60
C THR A 106 -9.63 -12.91 11.70
N LEU A 107 -10.69 -13.72 11.73
CA LEU A 107 -11.65 -13.75 12.82
C LEU A 107 -10.98 -14.31 14.08
N ARG A 108 -11.01 -13.54 15.18
CA ARG A 108 -10.58 -13.96 16.53
C ARG A 108 -11.72 -14.57 17.32
N ARG A 109 -12.93 -14.14 17.02
CA ARG A 109 -14.20 -14.62 17.57
C ARG A 109 -15.21 -14.73 16.43
N ASN A 110 -16.37 -15.29 16.70
CA ASN A 110 -17.44 -15.47 15.72
C ASN A 110 -18.83 -15.17 16.33
N ARG A 111 -18.90 -14.15 17.20
CA ARG A 111 -20.14 -13.74 17.85
C ARG A 111 -21.03 -12.93 16.92
N GLU A 112 -20.42 -12.06 16.12
CA GLU A 112 -21.06 -11.25 15.09
C GLU A 112 -21.14 -12.03 13.76
N HIS A 113 -20.32 -13.07 13.59
CA HIS A 113 -20.29 -13.94 12.40
C HIS A 113 -20.61 -15.41 12.73
N PRO A 114 -21.85 -15.73 13.15
CA PRO A 114 -22.20 -17.11 13.50
C PRO A 114 -22.08 -18.04 12.29
N GLY A 115 -21.32 -19.13 12.44
CA GLY A 115 -21.09 -20.12 11.38
C GLY A 115 -19.72 -20.01 10.71
N GLU A 116 -19.04 -18.87 10.87
CA GLU A 116 -17.66 -18.70 10.39
C GLU A 116 -16.64 -19.32 11.34
N GLN A 117 -15.51 -19.77 10.77
CA GLN A 117 -14.43 -20.41 11.51
C GLN A 117 -13.44 -19.38 12.07
N ILE A 118 -13.16 -19.48 13.37
CA ILE A 118 -12.12 -18.68 14.03
C ILE A 118 -10.75 -19.03 13.40
N GLY A 119 -9.96 -18.00 13.12
CA GLY A 119 -8.66 -18.10 12.46
C GLY A 119 -8.73 -17.99 10.94
N GLN A 120 -9.92 -17.98 10.34
CA GLN A 120 -10.10 -17.75 8.90
C GLN A 120 -10.07 -16.25 8.58
N MET A 121 -9.47 -15.88 7.44
CA MET A 121 -9.56 -14.51 6.92
C MET A 121 -11.00 -14.19 6.55
N HIS A 122 -11.47 -12.99 6.90
CA HIS A 122 -12.85 -12.57 6.66
C HIS A 122 -12.90 -11.16 6.06
N PRO A 123 -13.78 -10.88 5.08
CA PRO A 123 -13.93 -9.55 4.47
C PRO A 123 -14.11 -8.42 5.49
N ASP A 124 -14.89 -8.63 6.55
CA ASP A 124 -15.11 -7.61 7.61
C ASP A 124 -13.88 -7.31 8.46
N CYS A 125 -12.85 -8.16 8.40
CA CYS A 125 -11.59 -7.94 9.09
C CYS A 125 -10.53 -7.28 8.21
N VAL A 126 -10.78 -7.14 6.90
CA VAL A 126 -9.85 -6.47 5.99
C VAL A 126 -9.90 -4.96 6.20
N SER A 127 -8.72 -4.39 6.41
CA SER A 127 -8.57 -3.01 6.84
C SER A 127 -7.51 -2.27 6.02
N SER A 128 -7.57 -0.94 6.08
CA SER A 128 -6.60 -0.04 5.45
C SER A 128 -5.23 0.02 6.15
N GLU A 129 -4.88 -1.02 6.93
CA GLU A 129 -3.61 -1.10 7.66
C GLU A 129 -2.38 -1.11 6.74
N PHE A 130 -2.47 -1.76 5.57
CA PHE A 130 -1.33 -1.88 4.64
C PHE A 130 -1.47 -1.01 3.41
N TYR A 131 -2.70 -0.79 2.93
CA TYR A 131 -2.96 0.00 1.72
C TYR A 131 -4.11 0.98 1.94
N ILE A 132 -3.98 2.17 1.37
CA ILE A 132 -4.96 3.25 1.38
C ILE A 132 -5.60 3.35 0.00
N TYR A 133 -6.92 3.48 -0.02
CA TYR A 133 -7.77 3.64 -1.20
C TYR A 133 -8.88 4.64 -0.91
N LEU A 134 -9.02 5.65 -1.76
CA LEU A 134 -9.99 6.75 -1.55
C LEU A 134 -11.31 6.56 -2.28
N GLY A 135 -11.38 5.64 -3.26
CA GLY A 135 -12.54 5.51 -4.15
C GLY A 135 -12.71 6.67 -5.15
N HIS A 136 -11.78 7.64 -5.15
CA HIS A 136 -11.82 8.83 -5.99
C HIS A 136 -10.44 9.10 -6.59
N ALA A 137 -10.43 9.65 -7.80
CA ALA A 137 -9.22 10.10 -8.48
C ALA A 137 -8.69 11.38 -7.81
N VAL A 138 -7.69 11.26 -6.94
CA VAL A 138 -7.11 12.38 -6.19
C VAL A 138 -5.61 12.45 -6.46
N ASN A 139 -5.08 13.64 -6.68
CA ASN A 139 -3.67 13.87 -7.00
C ASN A 139 -3.03 15.03 -6.20
N HIS A 140 -3.75 15.56 -5.21
CA HIS A 140 -3.29 16.69 -4.40
C HIS A 140 -3.81 16.58 -2.96
N ASP A 141 -2.99 16.99 -1.98
CA ASP A 141 -3.35 16.92 -0.56
C ASP A 141 -4.62 17.72 -0.21
N GLU A 142 -4.84 18.85 -0.85
CA GLU A 142 -6.01 19.71 -0.57
C GLU A 142 -7.33 19.02 -0.95
N VAL A 143 -7.36 18.36 -2.11
CA VAL A 143 -8.51 17.57 -2.55
C VAL A 143 -8.71 16.36 -1.64
N ALA A 144 -7.61 15.70 -1.26
CA ALA A 144 -7.64 14.60 -0.31
C ALA A 144 -8.20 15.01 1.06
N LEU A 145 -7.79 16.18 1.57
CA LEU A 145 -8.27 16.71 2.84
C LEU A 145 -9.76 17.09 2.76
N ALA A 146 -10.19 17.68 1.66
CA ALA A 146 -11.61 17.96 1.42
C ALA A 146 -12.44 16.67 1.40
N LEU A 147 -11.96 15.62 0.71
CA LEU A 147 -12.59 14.31 0.74
C LEU A 147 -12.65 13.72 2.16
N TYR A 148 -11.55 13.82 2.92
CA TYR A 148 -11.52 13.36 4.31
C TYR A 148 -12.55 14.07 5.17
N GLN A 149 -12.64 15.40 5.09
CA GLN A 149 -13.62 16.20 5.82
C GLN A 149 -15.06 15.83 5.42
N ALA A 150 -15.33 15.74 4.11
CA ALA A 150 -16.64 15.33 3.61
C ALA A 150 -17.05 13.93 4.10
N SER A 151 -16.10 12.98 4.18
CA SER A 151 -16.37 11.62 4.66
C SER A 151 -16.80 11.52 6.11
N ARG A 152 -16.59 12.57 6.92
CA ARG A 152 -17.03 12.65 8.31
C ARG A 152 -18.47 13.13 8.45
N GLU A 153 -18.98 13.83 7.44
CA GLU A 153 -20.29 14.47 7.44
C GLU A 153 -21.30 13.69 6.58
N VAL A 154 -20.82 13.02 5.53
CA VAL A 154 -21.62 12.36 4.51
C VAL A 154 -21.44 10.83 4.61
N PRO A 155 -22.51 10.03 4.58
CA PRO A 155 -22.40 8.58 4.58
C PRO A 155 -21.64 8.08 3.33
N PRO A 156 -20.88 6.97 3.43
CA PRO A 156 -20.04 6.44 2.36
C PRO A 156 -20.77 6.25 1.02
N GLU A 157 -22.04 5.85 1.06
CA GLU A 157 -22.86 5.58 -0.12
C GLU A 157 -23.16 6.87 -0.90
N ALA A 158 -23.39 7.98 -0.21
CA ALA A 158 -23.64 9.27 -0.84
C ALA A 158 -22.35 9.92 -1.39
N LEU A 159 -21.18 9.53 -0.84
CA LEU A 159 -19.88 10.01 -1.31
C LEU A 159 -19.47 9.40 -2.66
N GLY A 160 -19.89 8.17 -2.95
CA GLY A 160 -19.50 7.46 -4.18
C GLY A 160 -20.12 8.00 -5.48
N ASP A 161 -21.18 8.80 -5.39
CA ASP A 161 -21.81 9.46 -6.55
C ASP A 161 -21.37 10.92 -6.72
N LEU A 162 -20.55 11.45 -5.80
CA LEU A 162 -20.09 12.84 -5.84
C LEU A 162 -18.86 12.97 -6.74
N GLU A 163 -19.01 13.69 -7.86
CA GLU A 163 -17.85 14.24 -8.56
C GLU A 163 -17.30 15.38 -7.71
N ILE A 164 -16.26 15.10 -6.91
CA ILE A 164 -15.67 16.09 -6.01
C ILE A 164 -14.88 17.10 -6.84
N GLN A 165 -15.56 18.18 -7.21
CA GLN A 165 -14.96 19.36 -7.83
C GLN A 165 -14.62 20.35 -6.72
N VAL A 166 -13.37 20.33 -6.26
CA VAL A 166 -12.86 21.37 -5.36
C VAL A 166 -12.37 22.54 -6.22
N GLU A 167 -13.05 23.68 -6.17
CA GLU A 167 -12.48 24.94 -6.65
C GLU A 167 -11.34 25.33 -5.70
N ILE A 168 -10.09 25.02 -6.09
CA ILE A 168 -8.90 25.45 -5.36
C ILE A 168 -8.52 26.85 -5.88
N PRO A 169 -8.66 27.93 -5.09
CA PRO A 169 -8.35 29.27 -5.56
C PRO A 169 -6.85 29.40 -5.88
N GLY A 170 -6.50 29.67 -7.14
CA GLY A 170 -5.13 29.99 -7.55
C GLY A 170 -4.32 28.83 -8.16
N PHE A 171 -4.91 27.65 -8.36
CA PHE A 171 -4.30 26.57 -9.12
C PHE A 171 -5.21 26.17 -10.28
N ASP A 172 -4.78 26.50 -11.50
CA ASP A 172 -5.40 26.00 -12.73
C ASP A 172 -5.24 24.48 -12.70
N LEU A 173 -6.33 23.75 -12.44
CA LEU A 173 -6.38 22.30 -12.37
C LEU A 173 -5.84 21.74 -13.68
N MET A 174 -4.54 21.42 -13.69
CA MET A 174 -3.97 20.53 -14.69
C MET A 174 -4.83 19.29 -14.65
N ARG A 175 -5.67 19.15 -15.69
CA ARG A 175 -6.31 17.90 -16.07
C ARG A 175 -5.21 16.86 -16.07
N ALA A 176 -5.14 16.06 -15.01
CA ALA A 176 -4.21 14.96 -14.93
C ALA A 176 -4.64 13.98 -16.03
N GLY A 177 -3.86 13.97 -17.11
CA GLY A 177 -3.88 12.88 -18.06
C GLY A 177 -3.75 11.57 -17.30
N ALA A 178 -4.58 10.60 -17.67
CA ALA A 178 -4.91 9.36 -16.98
C ALA A 178 -3.75 8.40 -16.64
N SER A 179 -2.49 8.77 -16.82
CA SER A 179 -1.32 7.92 -16.56
C SER A 179 -0.59 8.22 -15.24
N GLY A 180 -0.91 9.32 -14.55
CA GLY A 180 -0.18 9.78 -13.35
C GLY A 180 -1.01 9.88 -12.07
N THR A 181 -2.29 9.53 -12.10
CA THR A 181 -3.17 9.67 -10.92
C THR A 181 -3.02 8.47 -9.99
N PRO A 182 -2.66 8.67 -8.71
CA PRO A 182 -2.60 7.58 -7.74
C PRO A 182 -4.01 7.11 -7.40
N VAL A 183 -4.20 5.79 -7.33
CA VAL A 183 -5.49 5.15 -6.99
C VAL A 183 -5.42 4.39 -5.67
N MET A 184 -4.28 3.76 -5.38
CA MET A 184 -4.05 3.03 -4.14
C MET A 184 -2.58 3.12 -3.77
N TRP A 185 -2.24 3.18 -2.49
CA TRP A 185 -0.83 3.23 -2.07
C TRP A 185 -0.63 2.56 -0.72
N GLU A 186 0.61 2.21 -0.39
CA GLU A 186 0.94 1.67 0.93
C GLU A 186 0.71 2.71 2.03
N ARG A 187 0.24 2.26 3.19
CA ARG A 187 0.11 3.11 4.39
C ARG A 187 1.49 3.65 4.78
N ILE A 188 1.58 4.97 4.98
CA ILE A 188 2.78 5.61 5.51
C ILE A 188 2.77 5.45 7.04
N PRO A 189 3.75 4.76 7.65
CA PRO A 189 3.78 4.59 9.09
C PRO A 189 4.25 5.87 9.82
N GLU A 190 3.81 6.04 11.07
CA GLU A 190 4.21 7.18 11.91
C GLU A 190 5.69 7.16 12.31
N ARG A 191 6.31 5.96 12.36
CA ARG A 191 7.69 5.77 12.80
C ARG A 191 8.53 5.22 11.66
N ASP A 192 9.71 5.79 11.47
CA ASP A 192 10.66 5.41 10.41
C ASP A 192 11.03 3.92 10.43
N LYS A 193 11.08 3.31 11.62
CA LYS A 193 11.41 1.88 11.78
C LYS A 193 10.29 0.94 11.31
N ASP A 194 9.07 1.45 11.14
CA ASP A 194 7.92 0.64 10.76
C ASP A 194 7.72 0.61 9.23
N PHE A 195 8.58 1.27 8.45
CA PHE A 195 8.54 1.20 6.99
C PHE A 195 8.84 -0.23 6.51
N PRO A 196 7.99 -0.84 5.65
CA PRO A 196 8.09 -2.25 5.26
C PRO A 196 9.40 -2.63 4.58
N HIS A 197 10.03 -1.70 3.84
CA HIS A 197 11.09 -2.04 2.89
C HIS A 197 12.49 -1.61 3.35
N GLY A 198 12.62 -1.02 4.54
CA GLY A 198 13.88 -0.47 5.04
C GLY A 198 14.36 0.80 4.32
N SER A 199 13.55 1.31 3.37
CA SER A 199 13.65 2.63 2.76
C SER A 199 12.45 3.47 3.19
N ARG A 200 12.64 4.79 3.26
CA ARG A 200 11.59 5.74 3.62
C ARG A 200 10.77 6.08 2.37
N GLY A 201 9.75 5.28 2.07
CA GLY A 201 8.89 5.48 0.92
C GLY A 201 7.80 4.42 0.81
N ILE A 202 6.96 4.56 -0.20
CA ILE A 202 5.77 3.76 -0.40
C ILE A 202 5.60 3.37 -1.86
N ASN A 203 4.99 2.22 -2.10
CA ASN A 203 4.50 1.84 -3.40
C ASN A 203 3.15 2.50 -3.66
N VAL A 204 3.01 3.07 -4.86
CA VAL A 204 1.84 3.79 -5.33
C VAL A 204 1.37 3.13 -6.62
N LEU A 205 0.15 2.62 -6.59
CA LEU A 205 -0.59 2.17 -7.77
C LEU A 205 -1.25 3.36 -8.44
N HIS A 206 -1.06 3.47 -9.75
CA HIS A 206 -1.64 4.51 -10.59
C HIS A 206 -2.79 3.95 -11.41
N MET A 207 -3.64 4.86 -11.92
CA MET A 207 -4.85 4.54 -12.67
C MET A 207 -4.57 3.72 -13.95
N ASP A 208 -3.39 3.87 -14.56
CA ASP A 208 -2.97 3.06 -15.71
C ASP A 208 -2.64 1.60 -15.34
N GLY A 209 -2.52 1.30 -14.05
CA GLY A 209 -2.14 0.00 -13.49
C GLY A 209 -0.65 -0.12 -13.17
N SER A 210 0.14 0.94 -13.37
CA SER A 210 1.54 0.95 -12.96
C SER A 210 1.67 1.08 -11.44
N ALA A 211 2.58 0.31 -10.85
CA ALA A 211 2.93 0.43 -9.44
C ALA A 211 4.40 0.83 -9.34
N ILE A 212 4.66 1.99 -8.75
CA ILE A 212 6.01 2.58 -8.61
C ILE A 212 6.30 2.89 -7.14
N PHE A 213 7.57 2.87 -6.77
CA PHE A 213 8.01 3.30 -5.45
C PHE A 213 8.25 4.81 -5.45
N VAL A 214 7.70 5.50 -4.46
CA VAL A 214 7.83 6.95 -4.27
C VAL A 214 8.49 7.17 -2.90
N GLU A 215 9.56 7.96 -2.88
CA GLU A 215 10.23 8.33 -1.63
C GLU A 215 9.34 9.25 -0.79
N TYR A 216 9.30 8.98 0.51
CA TYR A 216 8.56 9.77 1.46
C TYR A 216 9.52 10.69 2.22
N ASP A 217 9.29 11.99 2.10
CA ASP A 217 9.92 13.01 2.92
C ASP A 217 8.81 13.83 3.63
N PRO A 218 8.91 14.10 4.95
CA PRO A 218 7.95 14.93 5.65
C PRO A 218 7.76 16.34 5.07
N TYR A 219 8.73 16.82 4.29
CA TYR A 219 8.74 18.13 3.64
C TYR A 219 8.36 18.05 2.15
N ASN A 220 7.92 16.89 1.65
CA ASN A 220 7.40 16.75 0.29
C ASN A 220 6.26 17.76 0.05
N ALA A 221 6.30 18.43 -1.11
CA ALA A 221 5.26 19.35 -1.53
C ALA A 221 3.92 18.62 -1.72
N ALA A 222 2.81 19.34 -1.63
CA ALA A 222 1.46 18.77 -1.78
C ALA A 222 1.23 18.09 -3.15
N THR A 223 1.99 18.47 -4.18
CA THR A 223 2.00 17.86 -5.51
C THR A 223 2.62 16.45 -5.55
N ASN A 224 3.32 16.03 -4.49
CA ASN A 224 3.90 14.70 -4.35
C ASN A 224 2.92 13.69 -3.72
N PHE A 225 1.63 14.04 -3.66
CA PHE A 225 0.56 13.15 -3.22
C PHE A 225 0.67 11.79 -3.95
N PRO A 226 0.58 10.65 -3.24
CA PRO A 226 0.17 10.51 -1.84
C PRO A 226 1.33 10.44 -0.83
N ALA A 227 2.59 10.57 -1.26
CA ALA A 227 3.77 10.44 -0.43
C ALA A 227 4.10 11.75 0.33
N THR A 228 3.13 12.29 1.05
CA THR A 228 3.23 13.59 1.75
C THR A 228 2.88 13.45 3.23
N TYR A 229 3.35 14.40 4.04
CA TYR A 229 3.03 14.42 5.47
C TYR A 229 1.52 14.54 5.72
N ILE A 230 0.81 15.35 4.91
CA ILE A 230 -0.63 15.56 5.06
C ILE A 230 -1.39 14.27 4.77
N SER A 231 -1.10 13.58 3.66
CA SER A 231 -1.68 12.25 3.36
C SER A 231 -1.43 11.25 4.49
N ALA A 232 -0.20 11.19 5.02
CA ALA A 232 0.15 10.33 6.15
C ALA A 232 -0.68 10.64 7.40
N GLN A 233 -0.79 11.91 7.80
CA GLN A 233 -1.58 12.30 8.97
C GLN A 233 -3.08 12.08 8.79
N THR A 234 -3.58 12.26 7.56
CA THR A 234 -5.02 12.23 7.26
C THR A 234 -5.56 10.81 7.20
N PHE A 235 -4.89 9.92 6.48
CA PHE A 235 -5.41 8.57 6.21
C PHE A 235 -4.68 7.46 6.96
N CYS A 236 -3.48 7.71 7.48
CA CYS A 236 -2.63 6.66 8.05
C CYS A 236 -2.55 6.69 9.59
N ARG A 237 -3.20 7.66 10.24
CA ARG A 237 -3.21 7.80 11.70
C ARG A 237 -4.34 7.03 12.38
N ASP A 238 -5.55 7.14 11.84
CA ASP A 238 -6.71 6.48 12.42
C ASP A 238 -6.76 5.00 12.01
N ALA A 239 -7.11 4.15 12.96
CA ALA A 239 -7.43 2.75 12.71
C ALA A 239 -8.94 2.60 12.48
N PRO A 240 -9.38 1.80 11.50
CA PRO A 240 -10.79 1.54 11.28
C PRO A 240 -11.42 0.83 12.48
N ARG A 241 -12.72 1.08 12.69
CA ARG A 241 -13.53 0.34 13.68
C ARG A 241 -14.12 -0.89 13.01
N LEU A 242 -13.36 -1.99 13.00
CA LEU A 242 -13.81 -3.28 12.48
C LEU A 242 -14.80 -3.95 13.43
N SER A 243 -15.38 -5.07 13.00
CA SER A 243 -16.17 -5.95 13.87
C SER A 243 -15.40 -6.32 15.14
N GLY A 244 -16.12 -6.47 16.25
CA GLY A 244 -15.55 -6.97 17.50
C GLY A 244 -14.91 -8.36 17.36
N ASP A 245 -15.33 -9.14 16.36
CA ASP A 245 -14.77 -10.45 16.08
C ASP A 245 -13.37 -10.42 15.46
N CYS A 246 -12.91 -9.28 14.92
CA CYS A 246 -11.59 -9.13 14.29
C CYS A 246 -10.47 -8.81 15.30
N TYR A 247 -10.82 -8.58 16.57
CA TYR A 247 -9.90 -8.22 17.66
C TYR A 247 -9.84 -9.29 18.76
#